data_AF-A0A540PMI3-F1
#
_entry.id   AF-A0A540PMI3-F1
#
_cell.length_a   1.000
_cell.length_b   1.000
_cell.length_c   1.000
_cell.angle_alpha   90.00
_cell.angle_beta   90.00
_cell.angle_gamma   90.00
#
_symmetry.space_group_name_H-M   'P 1'
#
loop_
_entity.id
_entity.type
_entity.pdbx_description
1 polymer ?
#
loop_
_entity_poly.entity_id
_entity_poly.type
_entity_poly.pdbx_seq_one_letter_code
_entity_poly.pdbx_strand_id
1 'polypeptide(L)'
;MDELPDVFKPLAGLLEGPETIEQAALLSVALLAIPDLQKTLRQRRQHVVRTLHERDGISYTDMAPHLKVKPERVSGIARGHSRSPRGPRGNTAPADPEAS
;
A
#
# COMPACT_ATOMS: atom_id res chain seq x y z
N MET A 1 17.71 11.51 -15.47
CA MET A 1 16.55 10.72 -15.01
C MET A 1 17.07 9.71 -14.01
N ASP A 2 16.46 9.65 -12.82
CA ASP A 2 16.78 8.57 -11.89
C ASP A 2 16.28 7.25 -12.48
N GLU A 3 17.15 6.24 -12.53
CA GLU A 3 16.82 4.93 -13.09
C GLU A 3 15.75 4.24 -12.22
N LEU A 4 14.75 3.64 -12.88
CA LEU A 4 13.75 2.82 -12.19
C LEU A 4 14.44 1.67 -11.45
N PRO A 5 14.10 1.41 -10.17
CA PRO A 5 14.56 0.20 -9.48
C PRO A 5 14.22 -1.05 -10.30
N ASP A 6 15.09 -2.07 -10.26
CA ASP A 6 14.96 -3.29 -11.08
C ASP A 6 13.57 -3.93 -11.05
N VAL A 7 12.92 -3.91 -9.88
CA VAL A 7 11.57 -4.48 -9.67
C VAL A 7 10.48 -3.77 -10.50
N PHE A 8 10.75 -2.57 -11.00
CA PHE A 8 9.84 -1.77 -11.82
C PHE A 8 10.31 -1.64 -13.28
N LYS A 9 11.39 -2.30 -13.69
CA LYS A 9 11.81 -2.35 -15.11
C LYS A 9 10.70 -2.75 -16.09
N PRO A 10 9.78 -3.68 -15.76
CA PRO A 10 8.64 -3.98 -16.63
C PRO A 10 7.70 -2.78 -16.88
N LEU A 11 7.79 -1.72 -16.08
CA LEU A 11 7.02 -0.48 -16.22
C LEU A 11 7.81 0.63 -16.94
N ALA A 12 9.04 0.37 -17.40
CA ALA A 12 9.89 1.37 -18.05
C ALA A 12 9.20 2.04 -19.25
N GLY A 13 8.43 1.27 -20.03
CA GLY A 13 7.65 1.78 -21.17
C GLY A 13 6.58 2.83 -20.79
N LEU A 14 6.20 2.97 -19.52
CA LEU A 14 5.32 4.06 -19.07
C LEU A 14 6.07 5.40 -18.95
N LEU A 15 7.39 5.37 -18.74
CA LEU A 15 8.23 6.57 -18.61
C LEU A 15 8.90 6.96 -19.92
N GLU A 16 8.94 6.04 -20.89
CA GLU A 16 9.50 6.28 -22.22
C GLU A 16 8.48 6.98 -23.13
N GLY A 17 8.95 7.95 -23.91
CA GLY A 17 8.13 8.65 -24.90
C GLY A 17 8.43 10.14 -24.99
N PRO A 18 7.88 10.83 -26.02
CA PRO A 18 8.00 12.27 -26.13
C PRO A 18 7.20 12.98 -25.02
N GLU A 19 7.68 14.15 -24.60
CA GLU A 19 7.06 14.98 -23.57
C GLU A 19 5.80 15.69 -24.11
N THR A 20 4.71 14.92 -24.29
CA THR A 20 3.43 15.41 -24.83
C THR A 20 2.31 15.40 -23.79
N ILE A 21 1.19 16.04 -24.13
CA ILE A 21 -0.02 16.05 -23.28
C ILE A 21 -0.57 14.64 -23.08
N GLU A 22 -0.51 13.81 -24.12
CA GLU A 22 -0.95 12.41 -24.07
C GLU A 22 -0.11 11.61 -23.07
N GLN A 23 1.21 11.84 -23.06
CA GLN A 23 2.10 11.20 -22.09
C GLN A 23 1.79 11.66 -20.66
N ALA A 24 1.56 12.96 -20.45
CA ALA A 24 1.15 13.49 -19.14
C ALA A 24 -0.19 12.91 -18.66
N ALA A 25 -1.16 12.73 -19.56
CA ALA A 25 -2.45 12.12 -19.25
C ALA A 25 -2.30 10.64 -18.86
N LEU A 26 -1.50 9.88 -19.60
CA LEU A 26 -1.22 8.48 -19.33
C LEU A 26 -0.53 8.29 -17.97
N LEU A 27 0.48 9.11 -17.67
CA LEU A 27 1.15 9.12 -16.37
C LEU A 27 0.18 9.45 -15.24
N SER A 28 -0.73 10.41 -15.44
CA SER A 28 -1.75 10.78 -14.45
C SER A 28 -2.70 9.61 -14.14
N VAL A 29 -3.16 8.88 -15.16
CA VAL A 29 -3.99 7.68 -14.99
C VAL A 29 -3.22 6.60 -14.21
N ALA A 30 -1.95 6.38 -14.55
CA ALA A 30 -1.11 5.39 -13.86
C ALA A 30 -0.94 5.74 -12.38
N LEU A 31 -0.68 7.01 -12.05
CA LEU A 31 -0.55 7.49 -10.66
C LEU A 31 -1.85 7.29 -9.86
N LEU A 32 -3.01 7.55 -10.46
CA LEU A 32 -4.31 7.35 -9.83
C LEU A 32 -4.60 5.88 -9.52
N ALA A 33 -4.03 4.93 -10.27
CA ALA A 33 -4.21 3.50 -10.04
C ALA A 33 -3.32 2.93 -8.91
N ILE A 34 -2.28 3.67 -8.47
CA ILE A 34 -1.33 3.20 -7.45
C ILE A 34 -2.02 2.84 -6.11
N PRO A 35 -2.93 3.65 -5.55
CA PRO A 35 -3.62 3.31 -4.30
C PRO A 35 -4.36 1.97 -4.35
N ASP A 36 -5.03 1.67 -5.47
CA ASP A 36 -5.75 0.41 -5.66
C ASP A 36 -4.79 -0.77 -5.82
N LEU A 37 -3.70 -0.59 -6.56
CA LEU A 37 -2.62 -1.58 -6.62
C LEU A 37 -2.06 -1.86 -5.23
N GLN A 38 -1.77 -0.82 -4.45
CA GLN A 38 -1.27 -0.97 -3.08
C GLN A 38 -2.27 -1.71 -2.18
N LYS A 39 -3.57 -1.45 -2.31
CA LYS A 39 -4.62 -2.16 -1.57
C LYS A 39 -4.60 -3.65 -1.90
N THR A 40 -4.58 -3.99 -3.19
CA THR A 40 -4.54 -5.37 -3.68
C THR A 40 -3.28 -6.10 -3.21
N LEU A 41 -2.10 -5.47 -3.32
CA LEU A 41 -0.84 -6.04 -2.84
C LEU A 41 -0.85 -6.27 -1.32
N ARG A 42 -1.42 -5.34 -0.54
CA ARG A 42 -1.56 -5.50 0.92
C ARG A 42 -2.46 -6.68 1.28
N GLN A 43 -3.60 -6.82 0.61
CA GLN A 43 -4.52 -7.95 0.82
C GLN A 43 -3.87 -9.28 0.44
N ARG A 44 -3.21 -9.34 -0.72
CA ARG A 44 -2.49 -10.54 -1.16
C ARG A 44 -1.36 -10.90 -0.19
N ARG A 45 -0.59 -9.92 0.27
CA ARG A 45 0.46 -10.16 1.28
C ARG A 45 -0.10 -10.70 2.59
N GLN A 46 -1.21 -10.15 3.09
CA GLN A 46 -1.88 -10.68 4.28
C GLN A 46 -2.25 -12.15 4.08
N HIS A 47 -2.88 -12.47 2.95
CA HIS A 47 -3.26 -13.83 2.62
C HIS A 47 -2.05 -14.77 2.59
N VAL A 48 -0.96 -14.38 1.91
CA VAL A 48 0.27 -15.18 1.83
C VAL A 48 0.86 -15.43 3.22
N VAL A 49 1.02 -14.38 4.04
CA VAL A 49 1.56 -14.53 5.40
C VAL A 49 0.72 -15.49 6.24
N ARG A 50 -0.61 -15.36 6.15
CA ARG A 50 -1.53 -16.24 6.87
C ARG A 50 -1.40 -17.69 6.39
N THR A 51 -1.39 -17.92 5.08
CA THR A 51 -1.24 -19.26 4.50
C THR A 51 0.08 -19.91 4.90
N LEU A 52 1.20 -19.19 4.83
CA LEU A 52 2.51 -19.73 5.24
C LEU A 52 2.54 -20.12 6.72
N HIS A 53 1.83 -19.37 7.57
CA HIS A 53 1.76 -19.69 8.99
C HIS A 53 0.84 -20.88 9.27
N GLU A 54 -0.37 -20.88 8.71
CA GLU A 54 -1.40 -21.89 8.99
C GLU A 54 -1.13 -23.23 8.29
N ARG A 55 -0.67 -23.19 7.03
CA ARG A 55 -0.45 -24.39 6.20
C ARG A 55 0.95 -24.96 6.38
N ASP A 56 1.96 -24.09 6.36
CA ASP A 56 3.36 -24.52 6.31
C ASP A 56 4.03 -24.49 7.70
N GLY A 57 3.32 -24.02 8.73
CA GLY A 57 3.83 -23.96 10.11
C GLY A 57 4.97 -22.96 10.31
N ILE A 58 5.24 -22.08 9.34
CA ILE A 58 6.35 -21.12 9.41
C ILE A 58 6.04 -20.08 10.50
N SER A 59 7.01 -19.82 11.38
CA SER A 59 6.83 -18.84 12.45
C SER A 59 6.91 -17.41 11.93
N TYR A 60 6.28 -16.46 12.62
CA TYR A 60 6.41 -15.04 12.29
C TYR A 60 7.84 -14.51 12.44
N THR A 61 8.63 -15.12 13.32
CA THR A 61 10.04 -14.80 13.51
C THR A 61 10.86 -15.19 12.28
N ASP A 62 10.55 -16.35 11.68
CA ASP A 62 11.25 -16.83 10.49
C ASP A 62 10.87 -16.02 9.25
N MET A 63 9.62 -15.53 9.14
CA MET A 63 9.19 -14.69 8.02
C MET A 63 9.76 -13.27 8.06
N ALA A 64 10.05 -12.75 9.25
CA ALA A 64 10.39 -11.34 9.47
C ALA A 64 11.59 -10.84 8.64
N PRO A 65 12.74 -11.54 8.56
CA PRO A 65 13.88 -11.15 7.73
C PRO A 65 13.51 -11.04 6.24
N HIS A 66 12.72 -11.98 5.72
CA HIS A 66 12.32 -12.00 4.29
C HIS A 66 11.39 -10.84 3.93
N LEU A 67 10.55 -10.43 4.89
CA LEU A 67 9.60 -9.33 4.72
C LEU A 67 10.19 -7.96 5.09
N LYS A 68 11.44 -7.92 5.58
CA LYS A 68 12.14 -6.72 6.05
C LYS A 68 11.34 -5.95 7.11
N VAL A 69 10.70 -6.66 8.03
CA VAL A 69 9.92 -6.09 9.15
C VAL A 69 10.17 -6.89 10.43
N LYS A 70 9.78 -6.34 11.59
CA LYS A 70 9.86 -7.06 12.86
C LYS A 70 8.78 -8.17 12.97
N PRO A 71 8.98 -9.23 13.78
CA PRO A 71 8.00 -10.31 13.93
C PRO A 71 6.61 -9.83 14.38
N GLU A 72 6.52 -8.84 15.26
CA GLU A 72 5.24 -8.26 15.70
C GLU A 72 4.48 -7.66 14.52
N ARG A 73 5.22 -7.10 13.55
CA ARG A 73 4.61 -6.56 12.34
C ARG A 73 4.09 -7.65 11.43
N VAL A 74 4.77 -8.78 11.31
CA VAL A 74 4.29 -9.94 10.55
C VAL A 74 2.96 -10.45 11.14
N SER A 75 2.90 -10.57 12.47
CA SER A 75 1.64 -10.92 13.16
C SER A 75 0.53 -9.89 12.89
N GLY A 76 0.85 -8.60 12.92
CA GLY A 76 -0.10 -7.55 12.54
C GLY A 76 -0.56 -7.62 11.09
N ILE A 77 0.31 -8.04 10.16
CA ILE A 77 -0.04 -8.26 8.74
C ILE A 77 -1.00 -9.44 8.60
N ALA A 78 -0.74 -10.57 9.27
CA ALA A 78 -1.62 -11.74 9.25
C ALA A 78 -3.05 -11.39 9.71
N ARG A 79 -3.15 -10.57 10.76
CA ARG A 79 -4.42 -10.06 11.31
C ARG A 79 -5.09 -8.95 10.48
N GLY A 80 -4.44 -8.47 9.42
CA GLY A 80 -4.99 -7.41 8.57
C GLY A 80 -4.87 -6.00 9.14
N HIS A 81 -4.01 -5.77 10.13
CA HIS A 81 -3.76 -4.43 10.67
C HIS A 81 -2.94 -3.59 9.68
N SER A 82 -3.65 -2.79 8.88
CA SER A 82 -3.07 -1.70 8.09
C SER A 82 -2.68 -0.54 9.01
N ARG A 83 -1.50 0.06 8.81
CA ARG A 83 -1.16 1.38 9.36
C ARG A 83 -1.73 2.50 8.47
N SER A 84 -2.88 2.30 7.83
CA SER A 84 -3.56 3.43 7.22
C SER A 84 -3.79 4.44 8.34
N PRO A 85 -3.31 5.69 8.21
CA PRO A 85 -3.73 6.75 9.10
C PRO A 85 -5.26 6.71 9.07
N ARG A 86 -5.89 6.52 10.22
CA ARG A 86 -7.29 6.89 10.33
C ARG A 86 -7.31 8.36 9.93
N GLY A 87 -8.01 8.70 8.85
CA GLY A 87 -8.20 10.09 8.45
C GLY A 87 -8.64 10.93 9.65
N PRO A 88 -8.40 12.25 9.65
CA PRO A 88 -8.71 13.10 10.78
C PRO A 88 -10.13 12.78 11.24
N ARG A 89 -10.26 12.34 12.50
CA ARG A 89 -11.57 12.23 13.14
C ARG A 89 -12.16 13.62 13.03
N GLY A 90 -13.19 13.77 12.20
CA GLY A 90 -13.87 15.04 12.01
C GLY A 90 -14.15 15.62 13.38
N ASN A 91 -13.64 16.83 13.61
CA ASN A 91 -14.02 17.65 14.74
C ASN A 91 -15.54 17.63 14.80
N THR A 92 -16.08 17.05 15.87
CA THR A 92 -17.45 17.25 16.28
C THR A 92 -17.58 18.74 16.55
N ALA A 93 -18.25 19.48 15.66
CA ALA A 93 -18.60 20.87 15.94
C ALA A 93 -19.62 20.87 17.10
N PRO A 94 -19.40 21.65 18.18
CA PRO A 94 -20.45 21.88 19.15
C PRO A 94 -21.56 22.72 18.50
N ALA A 95 -22.81 22.33 18.76
CA ALA A 95 -24.00 23.04 18.32
C ALA A 95 -24.02 24.46 18.89
N ASP A 96 -24.21 25.45 18.02
CA ASP A 96 -24.56 26.81 18.43
C ASP A 96 -25.93 26.80 19.14
N PRO A 97 -26.07 27.36 20.35
CA PRO A 97 -27.37 27.72 20.87
C PRO A 97 -27.84 29.01 20.20
N GLU A 98 -28.90 28.91 19.39
CA GLU A 98 -29.69 30.06 18.94
C GLU A 98 -30.07 30.94 20.12
N ALA A 99 -29.65 32.20 20.06
CA ALA A 99 -30.18 33.27 20.88
C ALA A 99 -31.48 33.78 20.25
N SER A 100 -32.58 33.73 20.99
CA SER A 100 -33.74 34.61 20.85
C SER A 100 -34.47 34.71 22.18
#